data_AF-A0A7S4CZY4-F1
#
_entry.id   AF-A0A7S4CZY4-F1
#
_cell.length_a   1.000
_cell.length_b   1.000
_cell.length_c   1.000
_cell.angle_alpha   90.00
_cell.angle_beta   90.00
_cell.angle_gamma   90.00
#
_symmetry.space_group_name_H-M   'P 1'
#
loop_
_entity.id
_entity.type
_entity.pdbx_description
1 polymer ?
#
loop_
_entity_poly.entity_id
_entity_poly.type
_entity_poly.pdbx_seq_one_letter_code
_entity_poly.pdbx_strand_id
1 'polypeptide(L)'
;MDEVGTATAQLQKAAALDKEGRIKEALPLYLSSLDRLMAILREKRTAGEQKAHVRDLVTKYIARAEALKATLDSAPQAEAAGAGRRADLQLRYPAAGPAERALLLLRDGLAPLVDADMARATGSGGVSAVEMDPHGLLALIWRNWAQVFQESVTFPHANSDHGWTRTLVAELRHWRNAHAHQGGSAAALQAEDVWRVVDSAERLLAHAAPPAPQFAREVRRMKPPLLAALRDSLAAVEMGLAQ
;
A
#
# COMPACT_ATOMS: atom_id res chain seq x y z
N MET A 1 21.08 -23.64 29.48
CA MET A 1 21.16 -22.93 28.19
C MET A 1 21.79 -21.57 28.46
N ASP A 2 22.73 -21.13 27.64
CA ASP A 2 23.34 -19.80 27.74
C ASP A 2 22.26 -18.72 27.53
N GLU A 3 22.27 -17.67 28.36
CA GLU A 3 21.30 -16.57 28.31
C GLU A 3 21.37 -15.83 26.97
N VAL A 4 22.59 -15.69 26.41
CA VAL A 4 22.80 -15.12 25.07
C VAL A 4 22.12 -15.98 24.00
N GLY A 5 22.27 -17.31 24.08
CA GLY A 5 21.63 -18.23 23.14
C GLY A 5 20.10 -18.15 23.17
N THR A 6 19.52 -17.98 24.36
CA THR A 6 18.06 -17.83 24.52
C THR A 6 17.56 -16.52 23.90
N ALA A 7 18.24 -15.40 24.14
CA ALA A 7 17.90 -14.11 23.54
C ALA A 7 18.06 -14.12 22.01
N THR A 8 19.10 -14.79 21.49
CA THR A 8 19.32 -14.94 20.05
C THR A 8 18.20 -15.74 19.38
N ALA A 9 17.75 -16.84 19.98
CA ALA A 9 16.63 -17.63 19.44
C ALA A 9 15.32 -16.81 19.40
N GLN A 10 15.07 -15.97 20.41
CA GLN A 10 13.92 -15.08 20.44
C GLN A 10 14.01 -13.99 19.36
N LEU A 11 15.19 -13.42 19.10
CA LEU A 11 15.41 -12.48 18.00
C LEU A 11 15.16 -13.10 16.63
N GLN A 12 15.58 -14.36 16.43
CA GLN A 12 15.30 -15.09 15.19
C GLN A 12 13.80 -15.32 14.99
N LYS A 13 13.08 -15.68 16.06
CA LYS A 13 11.62 -15.80 16.03
C LYS A 13 10.95 -14.46 15.73
N ALA A 14 11.42 -13.37 16.34
CA ALA A 14 10.93 -12.03 16.07
C ALA A 14 11.11 -11.64 14.59
N ALA A 15 12.28 -11.97 14.01
CA ALA A 15 12.59 -11.73 12.60
C ALA A 15 11.72 -12.56 11.63
N ALA A 16 11.34 -13.79 12.00
CA ALA A 16 10.42 -14.58 11.21
C ALA A 16 9.01 -13.94 11.18
N LEU A 17 8.49 -13.57 12.35
CA LEU A 17 7.20 -12.89 12.47
C LEU A 17 7.17 -11.54 11.77
N ASP A 18 8.27 -10.80 11.82
CA ASP A 18 8.45 -9.54 11.10
C ASP A 18 8.37 -9.73 9.58
N LYS A 19 9.05 -10.76 9.04
CA LYS A 19 8.94 -11.12 7.61
C LYS A 19 7.53 -11.52 7.19
N GLU A 20 6.76 -12.13 8.10
CA GLU A 20 5.34 -12.46 7.90
C GLU A 20 4.41 -11.24 8.05
N GLY A 21 4.94 -10.05 8.37
CA GLY A 21 4.15 -8.84 8.59
C GLY A 21 3.39 -8.84 9.93
N ARG A 22 3.68 -9.77 10.84
CA ARG A 22 3.04 -9.88 12.17
C ARG A 22 3.70 -8.95 13.18
N ILE A 23 3.72 -7.66 12.86
CA ILE A 23 4.45 -6.62 13.58
C ILE A 23 4.06 -6.54 15.08
N LYS A 24 2.76 -6.71 15.39
CA LYS A 24 2.22 -6.71 16.77
C LYS A 24 2.81 -7.81 17.65
N GLU A 25 3.19 -8.94 17.04
CA GLU A 25 3.75 -10.09 17.74
C GLU A 25 5.28 -10.09 17.71
N ALA A 26 5.88 -9.53 16.64
CA ALA A 26 7.32 -9.42 16.49
C ALA A 26 7.93 -8.39 17.46
N LEU A 27 7.30 -7.21 17.63
CA LEU A 27 7.87 -6.12 18.42
C LEU A 27 8.14 -6.46 19.89
N PRO A 28 7.21 -7.08 20.65
CA PRO A 28 7.48 -7.46 22.05
C PRO A 28 8.65 -8.43 22.19
N LEU A 29 8.83 -9.34 21.22
CA LEU A 29 9.96 -10.26 21.20
C LEU A 29 11.27 -9.53 20.97
N TYR A 30 11.31 -8.59 20.01
CA TYR A 30 12.49 -7.74 19.81
C TYR A 30 12.88 -6.98 21.07
N LEU A 31 11.93 -6.27 21.70
CA LEU A 31 12.19 -5.45 22.87
C LEU A 31 12.68 -6.30 24.06
N SER A 32 11.98 -7.39 24.37
CA SER A 32 12.35 -8.26 25.49
C SER A 32 13.71 -8.95 25.32
N SER A 33 14.09 -9.33 24.09
CA SER A 33 15.41 -9.89 23.82
C SER A 33 16.51 -8.83 23.86
N LEU A 34 16.25 -7.61 23.34
CA LEU A 34 17.20 -6.50 23.41
C LEU A 34 17.47 -6.07 24.86
N ASP A 35 16.43 -6.00 25.70
CA ASP A 35 16.57 -5.68 27.12
C ASP A 35 17.48 -6.69 27.84
N ARG A 36 17.30 -7.99 27.55
CA ARG A 36 18.16 -9.06 28.09
C ARG A 36 19.61 -8.91 27.62
N LEU A 37 19.83 -8.68 26.33
CA LEU A 37 21.19 -8.50 25.79
C LEU A 37 21.87 -7.24 26.35
N MET A 38 21.12 -6.15 26.53
CA MET A 38 21.63 -4.93 27.17
C MET A 38 21.97 -5.15 28.65
N ALA A 39 21.21 -5.98 29.37
CA ALA A 39 21.55 -6.37 30.74
C ALA A 39 22.88 -7.15 30.79
N ILE A 40 23.06 -8.12 29.89
CA ILE A 40 24.30 -8.91 29.77
C ILE A 40 25.52 -8.03 29.46
N LEU A 41 25.36 -6.97 28.65
CA LEU A 41 26.44 -6.02 28.37
C LEU A 41 26.86 -5.19 29.59
N ARG A 42 25.92 -4.93 30.51
CA ARG A 42 26.17 -4.16 31.75
C ARG A 42 26.89 -4.99 32.81
N GLU A 43 26.84 -6.32 32.71
CA GLU A 43 27.54 -7.19 33.65
C GLU A 43 29.07 -7.10 33.49
N LYS A 44 29.77 -7.01 34.62
CA LYS A 44 31.24 -6.88 34.61
C LYS A 44 31.95 -8.21 34.27
N ARG A 45 31.25 -9.34 34.40
CA ARG A 45 31.84 -10.70 34.36
C ARG A 45 31.90 -11.33 32.96
N THR A 46 31.22 -10.75 31.97
CA THR A 46 31.14 -11.29 30.61
C THR A 46 32.47 -11.12 29.87
N ALA A 47 32.99 -12.21 29.28
CA ALA A 47 34.25 -12.25 28.55
C ALA A 47 34.23 -11.33 27.30
N GLY A 48 35.40 -10.83 26.89
CA GLY A 48 35.53 -9.82 25.82
C GLY A 48 34.88 -10.21 24.49
N GLU A 49 35.06 -11.46 24.04
CA GLU A 49 34.45 -11.96 22.80
C GLU A 49 32.93 -12.06 22.88
N GLN A 50 32.40 -12.53 24.01
CA GLN A 50 30.95 -12.62 24.23
C GLN A 50 30.32 -11.22 24.29
N LYS A 51 31.00 -10.23 24.90
CA LYS A 51 30.56 -8.83 24.88
C LYS A 51 30.54 -8.24 23.47
N ALA A 52 31.54 -8.54 22.65
CA ALA A 52 31.58 -8.08 21.27
C ALA A 52 30.40 -8.65 20.47
N HIS A 53 30.14 -9.96 20.59
CA HIS A 53 29.01 -10.61 19.93
C HIS A 53 27.64 -10.04 20.36
N VAL A 54 27.44 -9.83 21.67
CA VAL A 54 26.19 -9.25 22.20
C VAL A 54 25.99 -7.81 21.70
N ARG A 55 27.06 -7.01 21.65
CA ARG A 55 27.00 -5.63 21.13
C ARG A 55 26.59 -5.61 19.64
N ASP A 56 27.11 -6.53 18.84
CA ASP A 56 26.75 -6.66 17.43
C ASP A 56 25.25 -7.00 17.26
N LEU A 57 24.74 -7.95 18.04
CA LEU A 57 23.32 -8.30 18.06
C LEU A 57 22.43 -7.11 18.45
N VAL A 58 22.78 -6.37 19.50
CA VAL A 58 22.01 -5.19 19.93
C VAL A 58 21.98 -4.14 18.82
N THR A 59 23.15 -3.81 18.24
CA THR A 59 23.27 -2.82 17.17
C THR A 59 22.44 -3.22 15.95
N LYS A 60 22.45 -4.50 15.58
CA LYS A 60 21.71 -5.02 14.44
C LYS A 60 20.19 -4.89 14.59
N TYR A 61 19.65 -5.12 15.79
CA TYR A 61 18.20 -5.26 15.97
C TYR A 61 17.50 -4.06 16.60
N ILE A 62 18.23 -3.14 17.23
CA ILE A 62 17.64 -1.95 17.89
C ILE A 62 16.94 -1.04 16.89
N ALA A 63 17.58 -0.72 15.76
CA ALA A 63 17.01 0.13 14.73
C ALA A 63 15.74 -0.50 14.11
N ARG A 64 15.70 -1.84 14.01
CA ARG A 64 14.52 -2.54 13.50
C ARG A 64 13.37 -2.47 14.50
N ALA A 65 13.64 -2.68 15.78
CA ALA A 65 12.63 -2.58 16.84
C ALA A 65 12.03 -1.17 16.91
N GLU A 66 12.85 -0.13 16.81
CA GLU A 66 12.40 1.28 16.76
C GLU A 66 11.52 1.56 15.54
N ALA A 67 11.90 1.08 14.36
CA ALA A 67 11.09 1.24 13.14
C ALA A 67 9.72 0.54 13.26
N LEU A 68 9.67 -0.67 13.83
CA LEU A 68 8.42 -1.39 14.07
C LEU A 68 7.54 -0.69 15.10
N LYS A 69 8.13 -0.13 16.15
CA LYS A 69 7.42 0.67 17.16
C LYS A 69 6.80 1.92 16.54
N ALA A 70 7.56 2.69 15.77
CA ALA A 70 7.06 3.87 15.06
C ALA A 70 5.90 3.53 14.12
N THR A 71 5.97 2.37 13.44
CA THR A 71 4.91 1.87 12.57
C THR A 71 3.62 1.58 13.34
N LEU A 72 3.73 0.97 14.53
CA LEU A 72 2.59 0.65 15.39
C LEU A 72 1.98 1.91 16.02
N ASP A 73 2.80 2.85 16.48
CA ASP A 73 2.34 4.10 17.09
C ASP A 73 1.62 5.00 16.07
N SER A 74 2.01 4.91 14.79
CA SER A 74 1.38 5.65 13.69
C SER A 74 0.11 4.97 13.14
N ALA A 75 -0.11 3.67 13.42
CA ALA A 75 -1.22 2.91 12.85
C ALA A 75 -2.62 3.38 13.30
N PRO A 76 -2.89 3.70 14.60
CA PRO A 76 -4.18 4.21 15.04
C PRO A 76 -4.51 5.58 14.44
N GLN A 77 -3.50 6.45 14.29
CA GLN A 77 -3.65 7.78 13.70
C GLN A 77 -3.93 7.69 12.20
N ALA A 78 -3.29 6.76 11.50
CA ALA A 78 -3.57 6.46 10.09
C ALA A 78 -4.97 5.85 9.89
N GLU A 79 -5.42 4.98 10.81
CA GLU A 79 -6.77 4.40 10.76
C GLU A 79 -7.87 5.42 11.08
N ALA A 80 -7.66 6.31 12.06
CA ALA A 80 -8.59 7.39 12.38
C ALA A 80 -8.66 8.44 11.24
N ALA A 81 -7.51 8.81 10.67
CA ALA A 81 -7.45 9.69 9.50
C ALA A 81 -8.04 9.01 8.24
N GLY A 82 -7.97 7.68 8.14
CA GLY A 82 -8.64 6.90 7.09
C GLY A 82 -10.15 6.80 7.32
N ALA A 83 -10.61 6.63 8.56
CA ALA A 83 -12.04 6.59 8.90
C ALA A 83 -12.72 7.95 8.69
N GLY A 84 -12.06 9.05 9.06
CA GLY A 84 -12.52 10.41 8.76
C GLY A 84 -12.61 10.68 7.25
N ARG A 85 -11.60 10.25 6.48
CA ARG A 85 -11.63 10.33 5.01
C ARG A 85 -12.68 9.43 4.37
N ARG A 86 -12.94 8.23 4.91
CA ARG A 86 -14.03 7.36 4.45
C ARG A 86 -15.40 7.99 4.64
N ALA A 87 -15.63 8.61 5.79
CA ALA A 87 -16.88 9.33 6.05
C ALA A 87 -17.03 10.52 5.08
N ASP A 88 -15.97 11.28 4.84
CA ASP A 88 -15.97 12.40 3.86
C ASP A 88 -16.21 11.90 2.43
N LEU A 89 -15.56 10.82 1.99
CA LEU A 89 -15.76 10.24 0.65
C LEU A 89 -17.16 9.66 0.46
N GLN A 90 -17.72 9.00 1.48
CA GLN A 90 -19.07 8.45 1.43
C GLN A 90 -20.13 9.56 1.44
N LEU A 91 -19.82 10.72 2.04
CA LEU A 91 -20.64 11.93 1.98
C LEU A 91 -20.53 12.63 0.61
N ARG A 92 -19.33 12.67 0.02
CA ARG A 92 -19.06 13.30 -1.28
C ARG A 92 -19.60 12.48 -2.46
N TYR A 93 -19.67 11.15 -2.33
CA TYR A 93 -20.09 10.25 -3.41
C TYR A 93 -21.01 9.12 -2.90
N PRO A 94 -22.22 9.44 -2.41
CA PRO A 94 -23.12 8.46 -1.79
C PRO A 94 -23.64 7.38 -2.75
N ALA A 95 -23.56 7.62 -4.07
CA ALA A 95 -24.02 6.70 -5.12
C ALA A 95 -22.90 6.02 -5.93
N ALA A 96 -21.62 6.25 -5.60
CA ALA A 96 -20.51 5.71 -6.39
C ALA A 96 -20.37 4.19 -6.20
N GLY A 97 -20.40 3.47 -7.33
CA GLY A 97 -20.11 2.04 -7.39
C GLY A 97 -18.64 1.73 -7.04
N PRO A 98 -18.28 0.43 -6.85
CA PRO A 98 -16.94 0.05 -6.41
C PRO A 98 -15.80 0.54 -7.31
N ALA A 99 -16.00 0.53 -8.63
CA ALA A 99 -15.00 1.00 -9.60
C ALA A 99 -14.76 2.52 -9.50
N GLU A 100 -15.84 3.31 -9.44
CA GLU A 100 -15.74 4.77 -9.29
C GLU A 100 -15.10 5.14 -7.94
N ARG A 101 -15.48 4.45 -6.87
CA ARG A 101 -14.86 4.62 -5.55
C ARG A 101 -13.36 4.31 -5.57
N ALA A 102 -12.95 3.25 -6.27
CA ALA A 102 -11.54 2.92 -6.43
C ALA A 102 -10.76 4.01 -7.20
N LEU A 103 -11.36 4.59 -8.24
CA LEU A 103 -10.75 5.71 -8.99
C LEU A 103 -10.63 7.00 -8.16
N LEU A 104 -11.59 7.27 -7.27
CA LEU A 104 -11.52 8.41 -6.36
C LEU A 104 -10.42 8.21 -5.31
N LEU A 105 -10.33 7.03 -4.71
CA LEU A 105 -9.25 6.67 -3.78
C LEU A 105 -7.88 6.69 -4.47
N LEU A 106 -7.81 6.25 -5.73
CA LEU A 106 -6.63 6.37 -6.57
C LEU A 106 -6.20 7.83 -6.72
N ARG A 107 -7.15 8.70 -7.06
CA ARG A 107 -6.88 10.13 -7.19
C ARG A 107 -6.34 10.71 -5.89
N ASP A 108 -7.01 10.49 -4.78
CA ASP A 108 -6.61 11.06 -3.49
C ASP A 108 -5.25 10.53 -3.02
N GLY A 109 -4.93 9.27 -3.35
CA GLY A 109 -3.64 8.68 -3.02
C GLY A 109 -2.49 9.17 -3.89
N LEU A 110 -2.73 9.41 -5.17
CA LEU A 110 -1.69 9.84 -6.11
C LEU A 110 -1.53 11.36 -6.18
N ALA A 111 -2.59 12.14 -5.92
CA ALA A 111 -2.58 13.59 -6.09
C ALA A 111 -1.41 14.30 -5.38
N PRO A 112 -1.07 14.01 -4.10
CA PRO A 112 0.06 14.64 -3.45
C PRO A 112 1.41 14.37 -4.12
N LEU A 113 1.57 13.17 -4.69
CA LEU A 113 2.78 12.77 -5.40
C LEU A 113 2.88 13.48 -6.75
N VAL A 114 1.76 13.51 -7.48
CA VAL A 114 1.69 14.18 -8.78
C VAL A 114 1.92 15.69 -8.63
N ASP A 115 1.33 16.32 -7.62
CA ASP A 115 1.55 17.75 -7.33
C ASP A 115 3.02 18.03 -7.00
N ALA A 116 3.66 17.21 -6.16
CA ALA A 116 5.07 17.36 -5.83
C ALA A 116 5.99 17.19 -7.05
N ASP A 117 5.72 16.19 -7.90
CA ASP A 117 6.51 15.94 -9.11
C ASP A 117 6.32 17.05 -10.15
N MET A 118 5.08 17.52 -10.35
CA MET A 118 4.77 18.58 -11.30
C MET A 118 5.31 19.94 -10.86
N ALA A 119 5.24 20.25 -9.56
CA ALA A 119 5.85 21.47 -9.01
C ALA A 119 7.36 21.49 -9.22
N ARG A 120 8.03 20.33 -9.06
CA ARG A 120 9.47 20.19 -9.35
C ARG A 120 9.79 20.34 -10.84
N ALA A 121 8.99 19.73 -11.71
CA ALA A 121 9.23 19.75 -13.15
C ALA A 121 8.96 21.12 -13.81
N THR A 122 7.97 21.88 -13.29
CA THR A 122 7.49 23.11 -13.95
C THR A 122 7.83 24.39 -13.18
N GLY A 123 8.26 24.29 -11.93
CA GLY A 123 8.53 25.45 -11.07
C GLY A 123 7.28 26.25 -10.67
N SER A 124 6.08 25.78 -11.01
CA SER A 124 4.81 26.44 -10.69
C SER A 124 3.84 25.49 -10.00
N GLY A 125 3.10 26.00 -9.01
CA GLY A 125 1.94 25.32 -8.45
C GLY A 125 0.75 25.50 -9.39
N GLY A 126 0.58 24.57 -10.34
CA GLY A 126 -0.60 24.52 -11.19
C GLY A 126 -1.87 24.15 -10.40
N VAL A 127 -2.97 23.85 -11.12
CA VAL A 127 -4.19 23.29 -10.51
C VAL A 127 -3.83 22.02 -9.76
N SER A 128 -4.23 21.93 -8.48
CA SER A 128 -3.90 20.76 -7.67
C SER A 128 -4.56 19.51 -8.24
N ALA A 129 -3.78 18.43 -8.30
CA ALA A 129 -4.22 17.12 -8.74
C ALA A 129 -5.42 16.58 -7.95
N VAL A 130 -5.64 17.06 -6.71
CA VAL A 130 -6.79 16.66 -5.89
C VAL A 130 -8.11 17.28 -6.36
N GLU A 131 -8.04 18.44 -7.02
CA GLU A 131 -9.20 19.15 -7.57
C GLU A 131 -9.63 18.58 -8.92
N MET A 132 -8.77 17.79 -9.56
CA MET A 132 -9.10 17.10 -10.80
C MET A 132 -10.09 15.96 -10.55
N ASP A 133 -10.91 15.65 -11.54
CA ASP A 133 -11.59 14.36 -11.55
C ASP A 133 -10.56 13.23 -11.81
N PRO A 134 -10.89 11.96 -11.49
CA PRO A 134 -9.95 10.85 -11.73
C PRO A 134 -9.48 10.76 -13.19
N HIS A 135 -10.33 11.17 -14.14
CA HIS A 135 -9.96 11.19 -15.55
C HIS A 135 -8.85 12.20 -15.87
N GLY A 136 -9.01 13.44 -15.40
CA GLY A 136 -8.06 14.53 -15.56
C GLY A 136 -6.72 14.17 -14.94
N LEU A 137 -6.73 13.59 -13.74
CA LEU A 137 -5.51 13.12 -13.10
C LEU A 137 -4.80 12.03 -13.93
N LEU A 138 -5.53 10.99 -14.35
CA LEU A 138 -4.94 9.91 -15.14
C LEU A 138 -4.42 10.41 -16.50
N ALA A 139 -5.10 11.38 -17.12
CA ALA A 139 -4.66 12.01 -18.35
C ALA A 139 -3.39 12.86 -18.13
N LEU A 140 -3.29 13.57 -17.01
CA LEU A 140 -2.11 14.33 -16.61
C LEU A 140 -0.91 13.41 -16.40
N ILE A 141 -1.08 12.35 -15.61
CA ILE A 141 -0.07 11.31 -15.36
C ILE A 141 0.41 10.70 -16.69
N TRP A 142 -0.52 10.36 -17.59
CA TRP A 142 -0.17 9.75 -18.86
C TRP A 142 0.67 10.65 -19.77
N ARG A 143 0.29 11.94 -19.87
CA ARG A 143 0.98 12.91 -20.73
C ARG A 143 2.34 13.31 -20.17
N ASN A 144 2.46 13.36 -18.85
CA ASN A 144 3.65 13.80 -18.14
C ASN A 144 4.37 12.63 -17.47
N TRP A 145 4.29 11.42 -18.05
CA TRP A 145 4.86 10.21 -17.46
C TRP A 145 6.35 10.31 -17.18
N ALA A 146 7.09 11.07 -18.01
CA ALA A 146 8.52 11.24 -17.81
C ALA A 146 8.84 12.18 -16.63
N GLN A 147 7.89 13.01 -16.22
CA GLN A 147 8.04 14.03 -15.19
C GLN A 147 7.41 13.59 -13.86
N VAL A 148 6.31 12.87 -13.93
CA VAL A 148 5.58 12.29 -12.79
C VAL A 148 6.15 10.91 -12.51
N PHE A 149 6.37 10.56 -11.24
CA PHE A 149 6.87 9.28 -10.76
C PHE A 149 8.37 8.98 -10.93
N GLN A 150 9.21 9.97 -11.26
CA GLN A 150 10.67 9.76 -11.29
C GLN A 150 11.25 9.32 -9.94
N GLU A 151 10.78 9.93 -8.85
CA GLU A 151 11.23 9.63 -7.49
C GLU A 151 10.11 9.06 -6.60
N SER A 152 8.86 9.34 -6.98
CA SER A 152 7.66 9.08 -6.18
C SER A 152 7.09 7.67 -6.36
N VAL A 153 7.73 6.81 -7.16
CA VAL A 153 7.33 5.41 -7.26
C VAL A 153 8.55 4.52 -7.10
N THR A 154 8.63 3.91 -5.93
CA THR A 154 9.61 2.88 -5.61
C THR A 154 9.21 1.56 -6.26
N PHE A 155 9.48 1.40 -7.55
CA PHE A 155 9.52 0.07 -8.15
C PHE A 155 10.88 -0.57 -7.93
N PRO A 156 10.95 -1.80 -7.39
CA PRO A 156 12.19 -2.55 -7.27
C PRO A 156 12.94 -2.80 -8.61
N HIS A 157 12.35 -2.46 -9.78
CA HIS A 157 12.94 -2.66 -11.11
C HIS A 157 12.95 -1.37 -11.96
N ALA A 158 13.04 -0.21 -11.29
CA ALA A 158 12.87 1.13 -11.88
C ALA A 158 13.87 1.55 -12.97
N ASN A 159 14.80 0.70 -13.42
CA ASN A 159 15.69 1.08 -14.54
C ASN A 159 15.37 0.32 -15.85
N SER A 160 14.36 -0.55 -15.89
CA SER A 160 13.94 -1.23 -17.13
C SER A 160 12.43 -1.49 -17.28
N ASP A 161 11.62 -1.44 -16.20
CA ASP A 161 10.20 -1.88 -16.23
C ASP A 161 9.16 -0.77 -15.97
N HIS A 162 9.31 0.39 -16.63
CA HIS A 162 8.25 1.42 -16.64
C HIS A 162 6.96 0.97 -17.36
N GLY A 163 6.98 -0.19 -18.03
CA GLY A 163 5.89 -0.67 -18.88
C GLY A 163 4.64 -1.10 -18.13
N TRP A 164 4.79 -1.69 -16.93
CA TRP A 164 3.65 -2.28 -16.23
C TRP A 164 2.73 -1.22 -15.61
N THR A 165 3.25 -0.19 -14.97
CA THR A 165 2.40 0.87 -14.42
C THR A 165 1.82 1.78 -15.47
N ARG A 166 2.55 2.02 -16.55
CA ARG A 166 1.98 2.68 -17.72
C ARG A 166 0.82 1.86 -18.29
N THR A 167 0.92 0.53 -18.29
CA THR A 167 -0.18 -0.38 -18.64
C THR A 167 -1.37 -0.24 -17.67
N LEU A 168 -1.14 -0.17 -16.35
CA LEU A 168 -2.22 0.06 -15.37
C LEU A 168 -2.94 1.40 -15.61
N VAL A 169 -2.19 2.48 -15.82
CA VAL A 169 -2.77 3.80 -16.08
C VAL A 169 -3.54 3.80 -17.40
N ALA A 170 -3.04 3.12 -18.44
CA ALA A 170 -3.76 2.96 -19.70
C ALA A 170 -5.08 2.19 -19.50
N GLU A 171 -5.05 1.11 -18.73
CA GLU A 171 -6.22 0.28 -18.41
C GLU A 171 -7.30 1.09 -17.67
N LEU A 172 -6.93 1.81 -16.62
CA LEU A 172 -7.84 2.64 -15.84
C LEU A 172 -8.45 3.77 -16.68
N ARG A 173 -7.65 4.38 -17.57
CA ARG A 173 -8.16 5.38 -18.53
C ARG A 173 -9.13 4.79 -19.52
N HIS A 174 -8.81 3.63 -20.08
CA HIS A 174 -9.66 2.92 -21.02
C HIS A 174 -11.02 2.63 -20.39
N TRP A 175 -11.02 2.08 -19.17
CA TRP A 175 -12.25 1.81 -18.43
C TRP A 175 -13.08 3.07 -18.20
N ARG A 176 -12.47 4.16 -17.69
CA ARG A 176 -13.22 5.39 -17.43
C ARG A 176 -13.82 5.96 -18.72
N ASN A 177 -13.06 5.93 -19.82
CA ASN A 177 -13.54 6.44 -21.10
C ASN A 177 -14.72 5.61 -21.61
N ALA A 178 -14.63 4.28 -21.53
CA ALA A 178 -15.73 3.39 -21.86
C ALA A 178 -16.97 3.69 -21.01
N HIS A 179 -16.81 3.84 -19.69
CA HIS A 179 -17.90 4.19 -18.78
C HIS A 179 -18.56 5.54 -19.13
N ALA A 180 -17.77 6.56 -19.48
CA ALA A 180 -18.30 7.88 -19.88
C ALA A 180 -19.06 7.84 -21.22
N HIS A 181 -18.62 7.00 -22.17
CA HIS A 181 -19.27 6.86 -23.48
C HIS A 181 -20.50 5.96 -23.48
N GLN A 182 -20.62 5.02 -22.53
CA GLN A 182 -21.78 4.14 -22.39
C GLN A 182 -23.04 4.83 -21.83
N GLY A 183 -22.96 6.14 -21.53
CA GLY A 183 -24.14 7.01 -21.37
C GLY A 183 -25.09 6.65 -20.22
N GLY A 184 -24.63 5.94 -19.18
CA GLY A 184 -25.48 5.50 -18.07
C GLY A 184 -26.52 4.43 -18.45
N SER A 185 -26.50 3.94 -19.69
CA SER A 185 -27.21 2.73 -20.05
C SER A 185 -26.53 1.59 -19.31
N ALA A 186 -27.29 0.87 -18.49
CA ALA A 186 -26.90 -0.36 -17.83
C ALA A 186 -26.67 -1.52 -18.83
N ALA A 187 -26.00 -1.26 -19.96
CA ALA A 187 -25.17 -2.26 -20.61
C ALA A 187 -24.07 -2.58 -19.58
N ALA A 188 -24.44 -3.45 -18.66
CA ALA A 188 -23.89 -3.53 -17.33
C ALA A 188 -22.37 -3.72 -17.39
N LEU A 189 -21.65 -2.84 -16.71
CA LEU A 189 -20.29 -3.12 -16.28
C LEU A 189 -20.27 -4.55 -15.75
N GLN A 190 -19.54 -5.43 -16.43
CA GLN A 190 -19.44 -6.81 -15.98
C GLN A 190 -18.71 -6.82 -14.64
N ALA A 191 -19.01 -7.80 -13.80
CA ALA A 191 -18.30 -7.94 -12.52
C ALA A 191 -16.77 -8.01 -12.72
N GLU A 192 -16.33 -8.52 -13.86
CA GLU A 192 -14.93 -8.58 -14.31
C GLU A 192 -14.33 -7.20 -14.54
N ASP A 193 -15.04 -6.28 -15.20
CA ASP A 193 -14.59 -4.92 -15.45
C ASP A 193 -14.41 -4.16 -14.14
N VAL A 194 -15.38 -4.29 -13.23
CA VAL A 194 -15.35 -3.66 -11.91
C VAL A 194 -14.17 -4.20 -11.09
N TRP A 195 -13.97 -5.52 -11.09
CA TRP A 195 -12.84 -6.14 -10.39
C TRP A 195 -11.51 -5.66 -10.95
N ARG A 196 -11.38 -5.59 -12.29
CA ARG A 196 -10.15 -5.19 -12.97
C ARG A 196 -9.75 -3.75 -12.63
N VAL A 197 -10.70 -2.82 -12.58
CA VAL A 197 -10.45 -1.44 -12.11
C VAL A 197 -9.94 -1.42 -10.67
N VAL A 198 -10.61 -2.16 -9.79
CA VAL A 198 -10.25 -2.21 -8.36
C VAL A 198 -8.87 -2.83 -8.17
N ASP A 199 -8.54 -3.89 -8.90
CA ASP A 199 -7.22 -4.53 -8.88
C ASP A 199 -6.13 -3.58 -9.38
N SER A 200 -6.35 -2.94 -10.54
CA SER A 200 -5.37 -2.02 -11.13
C SER A 200 -5.16 -0.76 -10.29
N ALA A 201 -6.21 -0.19 -9.70
CA ALA A 201 -6.09 0.93 -8.78
C ALA A 201 -5.31 0.54 -7.51
N GLU A 202 -5.62 -0.62 -6.92
CA GLU A 202 -4.90 -1.13 -5.74
C GLU A 202 -3.41 -1.35 -6.03
N ARG A 203 -3.11 -2.00 -7.14
CA ARG A 203 -1.74 -2.31 -7.56
C ARG A 203 -0.95 -1.04 -7.85
N LEU A 204 -1.55 -0.03 -8.47
CA LEU A 204 -0.89 1.25 -8.71
C LEU A 204 -0.58 1.97 -7.38
N LEU A 205 -1.57 2.06 -6.49
CA LEU A 205 -1.39 2.71 -5.17
C LEU A 205 -0.41 1.99 -4.26
N ALA A 206 -0.38 0.65 -4.29
CA ALA A 206 0.45 -0.15 -3.40
C ALA A 206 1.95 0.03 -3.65
N HIS A 207 2.32 0.43 -4.86
CA HIS A 207 3.71 0.60 -5.26
C HIS A 207 4.17 2.06 -5.34
N ALA A 208 3.24 3.00 -5.28
CA ALA A 208 3.54 4.42 -5.18
C ALA A 208 4.13 4.77 -3.81
N ALA A 209 4.87 5.87 -3.73
CA ALA A 209 5.45 6.36 -2.48
C ALA A 209 4.36 6.76 -1.47
N PRO A 210 4.69 6.83 -0.17
CA PRO A 210 3.79 7.38 0.83
C PRO A 210 3.27 8.78 0.42
N PRO A 211 1.95 9.05 0.55
CA PRO A 211 0.98 8.29 1.34
C PRO A 211 0.20 7.21 0.56
N ALA A 212 0.40 7.04 -0.75
CA ALA A 212 -0.45 6.22 -1.62
C ALA A 212 -0.75 4.78 -1.12
N PRO A 213 0.20 4.04 -0.52
CA PRO A 213 -0.06 2.68 -0.04
C PRO A 213 -1.15 2.59 1.04
N GLN A 214 -1.47 3.68 1.74
CA GLN A 214 -2.58 3.68 2.69
C GLN A 214 -3.94 3.58 1.99
N PHE A 215 -4.08 4.22 0.82
CA PHE A 215 -5.28 4.16 -0.01
C PHE A 215 -5.39 2.78 -0.70
N ALA A 216 -4.26 2.15 -1.04
CA ALA A 216 -4.22 0.79 -1.56
C ALA A 216 -4.88 -0.22 -0.60
N ARG A 217 -4.78 -0.01 0.72
CA ARG A 217 -5.47 -0.85 1.70
C ARG A 217 -6.99 -0.66 1.67
N GLU A 218 -7.47 0.54 1.34
CA GLU A 218 -8.90 0.84 1.26
C GLU A 218 -9.51 0.28 -0.03
N VAL A 219 -8.96 0.67 -1.19
CA VAL A 219 -8.48 -0.26 -2.23
C VAL A 219 -8.92 -1.72 -2.13
N ARG A 220 -8.00 -2.49 -1.55
CA ARG A 220 -8.05 -3.94 -1.35
C ARG A 220 -9.28 -4.43 -0.60
N ARG A 221 -9.83 -3.64 0.34
CA ARG A 221 -11.01 -4.04 1.12
C ARG A 221 -12.27 -4.19 0.25
N MET A 222 -12.30 -3.59 -0.94
CA MET A 222 -13.40 -3.75 -1.90
C MET A 222 -13.34 -5.08 -2.68
N LYS A 223 -12.20 -5.78 -2.70
CA LYS A 223 -12.00 -6.99 -3.53
C LYS A 223 -12.79 -8.23 -3.07
N PRO A 224 -12.89 -8.56 -1.76
CA PRO A 224 -13.60 -9.77 -1.32
C PRO A 224 -15.06 -9.88 -1.80
N PRO A 225 -15.94 -8.86 -1.64
CA PRO A 225 -17.31 -8.96 -2.14
C PRO A 225 -17.39 -9.05 -3.67
N LEU A 226 -16.47 -8.41 -4.40
CA LEU A 226 -16.40 -8.49 -5.86
C LEU A 226 -15.99 -9.89 -6.34
N LEU A 227 -15.05 -10.53 -5.65
CA LEU A 227 -14.65 -11.91 -5.94
C LEU A 227 -15.79 -12.90 -5.71
N ALA A 228 -16.63 -12.68 -4.70
CA ALA A 228 -17.83 -13.49 -4.50
C ALA A 228 -18.81 -13.32 -5.68
N ALA A 229 -19.14 -12.08 -6.06
CA ALA A 229 -20.03 -11.80 -7.19
C ALA A 229 -19.52 -12.37 -8.53
N LEU A 230 -18.19 -12.37 -8.75
CA LEU A 230 -17.57 -12.99 -9.91
C LEU A 230 -17.76 -14.50 -9.94
N ARG A 231 -17.55 -15.18 -8.80
CA ARG A 231 -17.75 -16.63 -8.69
C ARG A 231 -19.20 -17.01 -8.97
N ASP A 232 -20.15 -16.24 -8.44
CA ASP A 232 -21.57 -16.46 -8.67
C ASP A 232 -21.94 -16.28 -10.15
N SER A 233 -21.36 -15.27 -10.80
CA SER A 233 -21.55 -15.02 -12.24
C SER A 233 -21.00 -16.17 -13.10
N LEU A 234 -19.80 -16.68 -12.77
CA LEU A 234 -19.20 -17.82 -13.47
C LEU A 234 -20.03 -19.09 -13.29
N ALA A 235 -20.48 -19.40 -12.07
CA ALA A 235 -21.32 -20.55 -11.80
C ALA A 235 -22.65 -20.49 -12.58
N ALA A 236 -23.25 -19.31 -12.72
CA ALA A 236 -24.47 -19.11 -13.51
C ALA A 236 -24.26 -19.39 -15.01
N VAL A 237 -23.11 -18.98 -15.56
CA VAL A 237 -22.74 -19.27 -16.96
C VAL A 237 -22.54 -20.77 -17.17
N GLU A 238 -21.84 -21.44 -16.25
CA GLU A 238 -21.60 -22.90 -16.32
C GLU A 238 -22.91 -23.69 -16.26
N MET A 239 -23.86 -23.29 -15.41
CA MET A 239 -25.19 -23.92 -15.34
C MET A 239 -26.06 -23.66 -16.57
N GLY A 240 -25.95 -22.47 -17.17
CA GLY A 240 -26.69 -22.12 -18.40
C GLY A 240 -26.17 -22.82 -19.66
N LEU A 241 -24.89 -23.19 -19.69
CA LEU A 241 -24.29 -23.99 -20.77
C LEU A 241 -24.60 -25.49 -20.68
N ALA A 242 -25.16 -25.95 -19.55
CA ALA A 242 -25.51 -27.35 -19.31
C ALA A 242 -26.98 -27.69 -19.62
N GLN A 243 -27.76 -26.74 -20.16
CA GLN A 243 -29.15 -26.91 -20.62
C GLN A 243 -29.23 -26.97 -22.14
#